data_AF-A0AAD7I741-F1
#
_entry.id   AF-A0AAD7I741-F1
#
_cell.length_a   1.000
_cell.length_b   1.000
_cell.length_c   1.000
_cell.angle_alpha   90.00
_cell.angle_beta   90.00
_cell.angle_gamma   90.00
#
_symmetry.space_group_name_H-M   'P 1'
#
loop_
_entity.id
_entity.type
_entity.pdbx_description
1 polymer ?
#
loop_
_entity_poly.entity_id
_entity_poly.type
_entity_poly.pdbx_seq_one_letter_code
_entity_poly.pdbx_strand_id
1 'polypeptide(L)'
;KTIAIRSCILVYISINRRMVPWRFQLESTNAMAHGFTCVVDAGVGSGKTLCQIAPNLLYPDTTSITISPLKRLQILQVSLILGGVHCIGLIN
;
A
#
# COMPACT_ATOMS: atom_id res chain seq x y z
N LYS A 1 4.60 -4.71 -17.07
CA LYS A 1 5.87 -5.17 -16.44
C LYS A 1 6.62 -4.04 -15.73
N THR A 2 6.77 -2.87 -16.34
CA THR A 2 7.49 -1.72 -15.74
C THR A 2 6.92 -1.24 -14.39
N ILE A 3 5.61 -1.21 -14.25
CA ILE A 3 4.93 -0.78 -13.00
C ILE A 3 5.31 -1.65 -11.80
N ALA A 4 5.25 -2.98 -11.94
CA ALA A 4 5.59 -3.90 -10.85
C ALA A 4 7.06 -3.78 -10.40
N ILE A 5 7.98 -3.49 -11.33
CA ILE A 5 9.39 -3.27 -11.00
C ILE A 5 9.56 -1.94 -10.26
N ARG A 6 8.92 -0.86 -10.75
CA ARG A 6 8.96 0.45 -10.10
C ARG A 6 8.37 0.38 -8.69
N SER A 7 7.21 -0.26 -8.51
CA SER A 7 6.60 -0.44 -7.19
C SER A 7 7.48 -1.27 -6.26
N CYS A 8 8.10 -2.34 -6.76
CA CYS A 8 9.04 -3.15 -5.99
C CYS A 8 10.23 -2.32 -5.49
N ILE A 9 10.86 -1.53 -6.37
CA ILE A 9 12.01 -0.68 -6.02
C ILE A 9 11.60 0.41 -5.02
N LEU A 10 10.49 1.11 -5.28
CA LEU A 10 10.00 2.18 -4.42
C LEU A 10 9.73 1.66 -3.02
N VAL A 11 8.97 0.56 -2.91
CA VAL A 11 8.69 -0.04 -1.60
C VAL A 11 9.98 -0.48 -0.92
N TYR A 12 10.88 -1.19 -1.62
CA TYR A 12 12.15 -1.66 -1.07
C TYR A 12 12.99 -0.51 -0.48
N ILE A 13 13.04 0.64 -1.16
CA ILE A 13 13.73 1.84 -0.68
C ILE A 13 12.98 2.45 0.52
N SER A 14 11.66 2.58 0.44
CA SER A 14 10.83 3.16 1.51
C SER A 14 10.91 2.40 2.84
N ILE A 15 11.19 1.10 2.80
CA ILE A 15 11.37 0.28 4.02
C ILE A 15 12.83 0.04 4.38
N ASN A 16 13.73 0.95 3.98
CA ASN A 16 15.16 0.90 4.29
C ASN A 16 15.83 -0.41 3.86
N ARG A 17 15.43 -0.96 2.70
CA ARG A 17 16.05 -2.15 2.09
C ARG A 17 15.94 -3.41 2.94
N ARG A 18 14.95 -3.49 3.84
CA ARG A 18 14.80 -4.60 4.80
C ARG A 18 14.04 -5.81 4.26
N MET A 19 13.19 -5.63 3.24
CA MET A 19 12.31 -6.69 2.73
C MET A 19 11.92 -6.41 1.28
N VAL A 20 11.76 -7.46 0.48
CA VAL A 20 11.22 -7.36 -0.89
C VAL A 20 9.72 -7.66 -0.86
N PRO A 21 8.86 -6.86 -1.54
CA PRO A 21 7.42 -7.11 -1.59
C PRO A 21 7.07 -8.49 -2.15
N TRP A 22 6.02 -9.10 -1.61
CA TRP A 22 5.50 -10.36 -2.10
C TRP A 22 4.74 -10.20 -3.40
N ARG A 23 4.64 -11.30 -4.16
CA ARG A 23 4.04 -11.32 -5.49
C ARG A 23 2.63 -10.72 -5.52
N PHE A 24 1.74 -11.13 -4.61
CA PHE A 24 0.36 -10.62 -4.59
C PHE A 24 0.27 -9.11 -4.31
N GLN A 25 1.25 -8.54 -3.57
CA GLN A 25 1.31 -7.11 -3.28
C GLN A 25 1.68 -6.32 -4.55
N LEU A 26 2.58 -6.87 -5.36
CA LEU A 26 2.95 -6.30 -6.66
C LEU A 26 1.83 -6.47 -7.69
N GLU A 27 1.15 -7.62 -7.69
CA GLU A 27 0.00 -7.89 -8.57
C GLU A 27 -1.16 -6.95 -8.27
N SER A 28 -1.53 -6.75 -7.00
CA SER A 28 -2.58 -5.80 -6.61
C SER A 28 -2.20 -4.37 -6.99
N THR A 29 -0.95 -3.97 -6.76
CA THR A 29 -0.46 -2.63 -7.14
C THR A 29 -0.52 -2.42 -8.64
N ASN A 30 -0.12 -3.43 -9.43
CA ASN A 30 -0.18 -3.37 -10.87
C ASN A 30 -1.62 -3.30 -11.37
N ALA A 31 -2.56 -4.05 -10.77
CA ALA A 31 -3.98 -3.96 -11.12
C ALA A 31 -4.54 -2.54 -10.88
N MET A 32 -4.31 -1.98 -9.69
CA MET A 32 -4.75 -0.62 -9.34
C MET A 32 -4.13 0.45 -10.24
N ALA A 33 -2.86 0.30 -10.61
CA ALA A 33 -2.16 1.21 -11.51
C ALA A 33 -2.76 1.26 -12.93
N HIS A 34 -3.46 0.19 -13.35
CA HIS A 34 -4.21 0.16 -14.62
C HIS A 34 -5.68 0.54 -14.44
N GLY A 35 -6.08 1.03 -13.26
CA GLY A 35 -7.45 1.45 -12.97
C GLY A 35 -8.41 0.30 -12.64
N PHE A 36 -7.90 -0.91 -12.39
CA PHE A 36 -8.75 -2.04 -12.01
C PHE A 36 -9.04 -2.08 -10.51
N THR A 37 -10.25 -2.47 -10.14
CA THR A 37 -10.60 -2.84 -8.77
C THR A 37 -9.99 -4.20 -8.43
N CYS A 38 -9.35 -4.31 -7.27
CA CYS A 38 -8.77 -5.57 -6.79
C CYS A 38 -9.31 -5.95 -5.40
N VAL A 39 -9.55 -7.24 -5.20
CA VAL A 39 -9.81 -7.83 -3.89
C VAL A 39 -8.59 -8.64 -3.47
N VAL A 40 -8.03 -8.32 -2.31
CA VAL A 40 -6.88 -9.04 -1.75
C VAL A 40 -7.38 -9.87 -0.57
N ASP A 41 -7.51 -11.17 -0.80
CA ASP A 41 -7.77 -12.14 0.27
C ASP A 41 -6.45 -12.75 0.75
N ALA A 42 -6.11 -12.48 2.01
CA ALA A 42 -4.92 -13.00 2.65
C ALA A 42 -5.08 -13.00 4.17
N GLY A 43 -4.39 -13.92 4.85
CA GLY A 43 -4.42 -14.04 6.32
C GLY A 43 -3.93 -12.79 7.07
N VAL A 44 -4.19 -12.73 8.37
CA VAL A 44 -3.63 -11.67 9.24
C VAL A 44 -2.11 -11.75 9.26
N GLY A 45 -1.42 -10.61 9.31
CA GLY A 45 0.04 -10.55 9.29
C GLY A 45 0.68 -10.73 7.92
N SER A 46 -0.09 -11.02 6.87
CA SER A 46 0.44 -11.18 5.51
C SER A 46 0.93 -9.89 4.83
N GLY A 47 0.81 -8.74 5.50
CA GLY A 47 1.25 -7.46 4.92
C GLY A 47 0.29 -6.87 3.89
N LYS A 48 -1.03 -7.14 3.97
CA LYS A 48 -2.06 -6.49 3.14
C LYS A 48 -1.98 -4.96 3.12
N THR A 49 -1.51 -4.35 4.22
CA THR A 49 -1.28 -2.90 4.30
C THR A 49 -0.35 -2.41 3.19
N LEU A 50 0.62 -3.21 2.77
CA LEU A 50 1.54 -2.86 1.68
C LEU A 50 0.80 -2.74 0.34
N CYS A 51 -0.25 -3.54 0.13
CA CYS A 51 -1.12 -3.41 -1.05
C CYS A 51 -1.81 -2.04 -1.08
N GLN A 52 -2.12 -1.44 0.07
CA GLN A 52 -2.75 -0.12 0.16
C GLN A 52 -1.73 1.01 -0.03
N ILE A 53 -0.49 0.84 0.46
CA ILE A 53 0.55 1.88 0.43
C ILE A 53 1.25 1.94 -0.93
N ALA A 54 1.56 0.80 -1.53
CA ALA A 54 2.38 0.73 -2.75
C ALA A 54 1.83 1.54 -3.95
N PRO A 55 0.51 1.61 -4.21
CA PRO A 55 -0.04 2.48 -5.25
C PRO A 55 0.23 3.97 -5.00
N ASN A 56 0.15 4.41 -3.74
CA ASN A 56 0.41 5.81 -3.39
C ASN A 56 1.88 6.19 -3.57
N LEU A 57 2.80 5.26 -3.32
CA LEU A 57 4.22 5.48 -3.61
C LEU A 57 4.49 5.62 -5.11
N LEU A 58 3.71 4.93 -5.95
CA LEU A 58 3.84 4.98 -7.40
C LEU A 58 3.22 6.25 -8.00
N TYR A 59 2.19 6.80 -7.36
CA TYR A 59 1.44 7.99 -7.80
C TYR A 59 1.34 9.02 -6.66
N PRO A 60 2.42 9.75 -6.35
CA PRO A 60 2.46 10.67 -5.21
C PRO A 60 1.49 11.85 -5.30
N ASP A 61 1.06 12.21 -6.52
CA ASP A 61 0.10 13.30 -6.76
C ASP A 61 -1.37 12.87 -6.59
N THR A 62 -1.60 11.65 -6.10
CA THR A 62 -2.95 11.10 -5.87
C THR A 62 -3.24 10.96 -4.38
N THR A 63 -4.52 11.09 -4.02
CA THR A 63 -4.98 10.89 -2.64
C THR A 63 -5.69 9.55 -2.55
N SER A 64 -5.30 8.72 -1.57
CA SER A 64 -6.06 7.52 -1.22
C SER A 64 -6.88 7.72 0.05
N ILE A 65 -8.07 7.15 0.04
CA ILE A 65 -8.97 7.09 1.18
C ILE A 65 -8.97 5.65 1.68
N THR A 66 -8.53 5.45 2.92
CA THR A 66 -8.58 4.13 3.56
C THR A 66 -9.67 4.11 4.61
N ILE A 67 -10.69 3.29 4.37
CA ILE A 67 -11.77 3.06 5.31
C ILE A 67 -11.47 1.76 6.06
N SER A 68 -11.47 1.81 7.39
CA SER A 68 -11.38 0.61 8.21
C SER A 68 -12.36 0.71 9.37
N PRO A 69 -12.96 -0.41 9.81
CA PRO A 69 -13.93 -0.40 10.89
C PRO A 69 -13.28 -0.21 12.28
N LEU A 70 -11.95 -0.22 12.38
CA LEU A 70 -11.24 -0.22 13.66
C LEU A 70 -10.22 0.94 13.74
N LYS A 71 -10.52 1.93 14.58
CA LYS A 71 -9.67 3.10 14.85
C LYS A 71 -8.23 2.74 15.24
N ARG A 72 -8.04 1.66 16.02
CA ARG A 72 -6.71 1.17 16.43
C ARG A 72 -5.87 0.68 15.24
N LEU A 73 -6.52 0.09 14.23
CA LEU A 73 -5.84 -0.38 13.02
C LEU A 73 -5.36 0.83 12.18
N GLN A 74 -6.18 1.87 12.07
CA GLN A 74 -5.81 3.11 11.36
C GLN A 74 -4.62 3.80 12.00
N ILE A 75 -4.55 3.89 13.33
CA ILE A 75 -3.42 4.52 14.03
C ILE A 75 -2.10 3.77 13.75
N LEU A 76 -2.13 2.44 13.73
CA LEU A 76 -0.96 1.61 13.39
C LEU A 76 -0.54 1.79 11.92
N GLN A 77 -1.50 1.91 11.00
CA GLN A 77 -1.23 2.18 9.60
C GLN A 77 -0.62 3.57 9.38
N VAL A 78 -1.17 4.60 10.04
CA VAL A 78 -0.66 5.98 9.97
C VAL A 78 0.77 6.07 10.50
N SER A 79 1.10 5.39 11.61
CA SER A 79 2.48 5.33 12.13
C SER A 79 3.49 4.70 11.18
N LEU A 80 3.05 3.78 10.31
CA LEU A 80 3.90 3.17 9.28
C LEU A 80 4.01 4.03 8.00
N ILE A 81 3.01 4.89 7.77
CA ILE A 81 2.84 5.70 6.54
C ILE A 81 3.46 7.11 6.67
N LEU A 82 3.57 7.65 7.90
CA LEU A 82 4.08 9.00 8.22
C LEU A 82 5.53 9.30 7.77
N GLY A 83 6.20 8.38 7.09
CA GLY A 83 7.47 8.61 6.40
C GLY A 83 7.38 9.24 5.00
N GLY A 84 6.18 9.40 4.40
CA GLY A 84 6.10 10.06 3.07
C GLY A 84 4.82 9.96 2.24
N VAL A 85 3.66 9.55 2.78
CA VAL A 85 2.41 9.49 1.99
C VAL A 85 1.24 10.11 2.76
N HIS A 86 0.46 10.98 2.11
CA HIS A 86 -0.71 11.62 2.69
C HIS A 86 -1.95 10.73 2.51
N CYS A 87 -2.27 9.92 3.53
CA CYS A 87 -3.50 9.11 3.55
C CYS A 87 -4.54 9.76 4.46
N ILE A 88 -5.75 9.99 3.97
CA ILE A 88 -6.87 10.47 4.78
C ILE A 88 -7.64 9.24 5.30
N GLY A 89 -7.58 9.03 6.62
CA GLY A 89 -8.39 8.01 7.30
C GLY A 89 -9.77 8.55 7.63
N LEU A 90 -10.82 7.97 7.05
CA LEU A 90 -12.20 8.24 7.45
C LEU A 90 -12.63 7.24 8.53
N ILE A 91 -13.19 7.76 9.62
CA ILE A 91 -13.81 6.98 10.69
C ILE A 91 -15.32 7.16 10.52
N ASN A 92 -16.06 6.05 10.50
CA ASN A 92 -17.50 6.04 10.74
C ASN A 92 -17.72 5.69 12.20
#